data_AF-A0A7S3MDT9-F1
#
_entry.id   AF-A0A7S3MDT9-F1
#
_cell.length_a   1.000
_cell.length_b   1.000
_cell.length_c   1.000
_cell.angle_alpha   90.00
_cell.angle_beta   90.00
_cell.angle_gamma   90.00
#
_symmetry.space_group_name_H-M   'P 1'
#
loop_
_entity.id
_entity.type
_entity.pdbx_description
1 polymer ?
#
loop_
_entity_poly.entity_id
_entity_poly.type
_entity_poly.pdbx_seq_one_letter_code
_entity_poly.pdbx_strand_id
1 'polypeptide(L)'
;VEFNLIKMRLFLVLTCLSVVASKVAETSCAISDSAKSVCGHVEINESSCLSLGCCYAKDDTKTTPSCFYGAIGTPGYELYNMVETATGFSGVLNLSGVGSTIYGKDITKLSVEVTFETADIARVKITDATNARWEVPESLIERPHATAKPASTNYKFSFTESPFSFELTRVSDGRSLFKLDNSFIFKDQYLQFATYIDAGATTFGLGESARLSQAIRSGTTHTLWAVDRTAMFFGQNMYGSFPYYLQMVNGTAHGAMLMNSNGMDIQLSDERLTFKPIGGIFDLYVFAGSSPAAVVDQYTQIVGRPMMMPYWSLGFHNCKYGYTGIKQVEEVVAGYAAAGIPLDTQWMDIDYMQNYKDFTLDSTNFPQ
;
A
#
# COMPACT_ATOMS: atom_id res chain seq x y z
N VAL A 1 76.63 -11.75 -5.49
CA VAL A 1 75.36 -12.29 -4.96
C VAL A 1 74.32 -11.21 -5.11
N GLU A 2 73.89 -10.96 -6.34
CA GLU A 2 72.87 -9.93 -6.65
C GLU A 2 72.34 -10.12 -8.08
N PHE A 3 72.08 -11.38 -8.45
CA PHE A 3 71.47 -11.73 -9.74
C PHE A 3 70.38 -12.81 -9.64
N ASN A 4 69.98 -13.19 -8.42
CA ASN A 4 69.00 -14.25 -8.18
C ASN A 4 67.73 -13.81 -7.42
N LEU A 5 67.53 -12.51 -7.15
CA LEU A 5 66.30 -12.04 -6.49
C LEU A 5 65.23 -11.46 -7.44
N ILE A 6 65.55 -11.25 -8.72
CA ILE A 6 64.59 -10.67 -9.69
C ILE A 6 63.78 -11.75 -10.43
N LYS A 7 64.27 -12.99 -10.51
CA LYS A 7 63.52 -14.12 -11.10
C LYS A 7 62.44 -14.72 -10.18
N MET A 8 62.48 -14.43 -8.87
CA MET A 8 61.55 -15.02 -7.89
C MET A 8 60.34 -14.13 -7.57
N ARG A 9 60.29 -12.90 -8.12
CA ARG A 9 59.10 -12.02 -8.05
C ARG A 9 58.25 -12.01 -9.32
N LEU A 10 58.74 -12.59 -10.42
CA LEU A 10 57.96 -12.73 -11.67
C LEU A 10 57.22 -14.07 -11.76
N PHE A 11 57.54 -15.04 -10.89
CA PHE A 11 56.90 -16.37 -10.86
C PHE A 11 55.77 -16.50 -9.81
N LEU A 12 55.62 -15.51 -8.92
CA LEU A 12 54.52 -15.47 -7.93
C LEU A 12 53.33 -14.59 -8.34
N VAL A 13 53.41 -13.95 -9.51
CA VAL A 13 52.33 -13.12 -10.09
C VAL A 13 51.58 -13.86 -11.20
N LEU A 14 51.96 -15.11 -11.53
CA LEU A 14 51.38 -15.86 -12.65
C LEU A 14 50.61 -17.14 -12.28
N THR A 15 50.31 -17.39 -11.00
CA THR A 15 49.61 -18.62 -10.56
C THR A 15 48.46 -18.38 -9.58
N CYS A 16 47.73 -17.28 -9.72
CA CYS A 16 46.42 -17.09 -9.07
C CYS A 16 45.30 -16.61 -10.02
N LEU A 17 45.45 -16.80 -11.33
CA LEU A 17 44.34 -16.76 -12.29
C LEU A 17 43.77 -18.18 -12.49
N SER A 18 43.43 -18.85 -11.40
CA SER A 18 42.48 -19.97 -11.47
C SER A 18 41.08 -19.37 -11.52
N VAL A 19 40.58 -19.25 -12.74
CA VAL A 19 39.17 -19.23 -13.15
C VAL A 19 38.20 -19.48 -11.99
N VAL A 20 37.77 -18.41 -11.31
CA VAL A 20 36.40 -18.38 -10.78
C VAL A 20 35.54 -18.12 -12.00
N ALA A 21 35.23 -19.19 -12.73
CA ALA A 21 34.07 -19.18 -13.59
C ALA A 21 32.89 -19.08 -12.63
N SER A 22 32.46 -17.86 -12.34
CA SER A 22 31.08 -17.63 -11.93
C SER A 22 30.24 -18.37 -12.95
N LYS A 23 29.58 -19.46 -12.53
CA LYS A 23 28.42 -19.96 -13.26
C LYS A 23 27.41 -18.81 -13.23
N VAL A 24 27.48 -17.92 -14.21
CA VAL A 24 26.35 -17.13 -14.62
C VAL A 24 25.37 -18.19 -15.07
N ALA A 25 24.40 -18.52 -14.20
CA ALA A 25 23.31 -19.36 -14.60
C ALA A 25 22.67 -18.67 -15.81
N GLU A 26 22.67 -19.32 -16.97
CA GLU A 26 22.05 -18.77 -18.17
C GLU A 26 20.56 -18.54 -17.84
N THR A 27 20.19 -17.27 -17.72
CA THR A 27 18.82 -16.84 -17.48
C THR A 27 17.95 -17.32 -18.64
N SER A 28 17.14 -18.37 -18.43
CA SER A 28 16.24 -18.85 -19.47
C SER A 28 15.12 -17.83 -19.70
N CYS A 29 15.05 -17.26 -20.90
CA CYS A 29 14.00 -16.29 -21.27
C CYS A 29 12.67 -16.94 -21.67
N ALA A 30 12.56 -18.26 -21.59
CA ALA A 30 11.35 -19.00 -21.90
C ALA A 30 10.40 -19.03 -20.69
N ILE A 31 9.68 -17.93 -20.46
CA ILE A 31 8.61 -17.85 -19.47
C ILE A 31 7.25 -17.57 -20.13
N SER A 32 6.15 -18.02 -19.50
CA SER A 32 4.80 -17.77 -20.03
C SER A 32 4.46 -16.28 -19.97
N ASP A 33 3.61 -15.83 -20.89
CA ASP A 33 3.13 -14.44 -20.94
C ASP A 33 2.49 -13.98 -19.63
N SER A 34 1.78 -14.87 -18.93
CA SER A 34 1.19 -14.63 -17.61
C SER A 34 2.21 -14.50 -16.47
N ALA A 35 3.43 -15.03 -16.65
CA ALA A 35 4.50 -14.96 -15.65
C ALA A 35 5.46 -13.78 -15.89
N LYS A 36 5.32 -13.05 -16.99
CA LYS A 36 6.18 -11.91 -17.33
C LYS A 36 5.93 -10.75 -16.36
N SER A 37 6.94 -10.48 -15.53
CA SER A 37 7.01 -9.29 -14.69
C SER A 37 7.91 -8.25 -15.35
N VAL A 38 7.47 -6.99 -15.39
CA VAL A 38 8.20 -5.88 -16.03
C VAL A 38 9.61 -5.76 -15.45
N CYS A 39 10.62 -5.76 -16.32
CA CYS A 39 11.97 -5.30 -16.00
C CYS A 39 12.26 -4.02 -16.78
N GLY A 40 12.77 -2.97 -16.13
CA GLY A 40 13.02 -1.68 -16.77
C GLY A 40 11.84 -0.72 -16.70
N HIS A 41 11.70 0.12 -17.73
CA HIS A 41 10.64 1.13 -17.85
C HIS A 41 9.83 0.91 -19.15
N VAL A 42 8.70 1.61 -19.26
CA VAL A 42 7.86 1.60 -20.46
C VAL A 42 8.68 2.12 -21.65
N GLU A 43 8.61 1.43 -22.79
CA GLU A 43 9.39 1.72 -24.02
C GLU A 43 10.91 1.51 -23.92
N ILE A 44 11.40 0.74 -22.94
CA ILE A 44 12.81 0.34 -22.91
C ILE A 44 13.18 -0.43 -24.19
N ASN A 45 14.30 -0.06 -24.80
CA ASN A 45 14.80 -0.76 -25.98
C ASN A 45 15.50 -2.08 -25.59
N GLU A 46 15.70 -2.95 -26.58
CA GLU A 46 16.28 -4.28 -26.37
C GLU A 46 17.65 -4.22 -25.69
N SER A 47 18.56 -3.35 -26.14
CA SER A 47 19.91 -3.28 -25.57
C SER A 47 19.93 -2.82 -24.11
N SER A 48 19.05 -1.89 -23.75
CA SER A 48 18.90 -1.41 -22.37
C SER A 48 18.20 -2.45 -21.49
N CYS A 49 17.29 -3.25 -22.05
CA CYS A 49 16.70 -4.38 -21.34
C CYS A 49 17.73 -5.46 -21.02
N LEU A 50 18.54 -5.86 -22.00
CA LEU A 50 19.57 -6.88 -21.84
C LEU A 50 20.68 -6.42 -20.89
N SER A 51 21.02 -5.13 -20.86
CA SER A 51 22.03 -4.59 -19.93
C SER A 51 21.58 -4.61 -18.46
N LEU A 52 20.27 -4.71 -18.21
CA LEU A 52 19.69 -4.93 -16.88
C LEU A 52 19.72 -6.41 -16.46
N GLY A 53 20.24 -7.31 -17.31
CA GLY A 53 20.23 -8.76 -17.06
C GLY A 53 18.86 -9.40 -17.30
N CYS A 54 17.97 -8.72 -18.03
CA CYS A 54 16.61 -9.14 -18.29
C CYS A 54 16.44 -9.74 -19.69
N CYS A 55 15.26 -10.28 -19.94
CA CYS A 55 14.84 -10.87 -21.21
C CYS A 55 13.97 -9.90 -21.99
N TYR A 56 14.17 -9.85 -23.31
CA TYR A 56 13.41 -8.98 -24.20
C TYR A 56 12.64 -9.80 -25.23
N ALA A 57 11.32 -9.58 -25.31
CA ALA A 57 10.48 -10.09 -26.38
C ALA A 57 9.28 -9.15 -26.57
N LYS A 58 9.28 -8.42 -27.68
CA LYS A 58 8.22 -7.47 -28.04
C LYS A 58 7.16 -8.16 -28.91
N ASP A 59 5.90 -8.07 -28.50
CA ASP A 59 4.73 -8.53 -29.26
C ASP A 59 3.67 -7.43 -29.21
N ASP A 60 3.55 -6.67 -30.30
CA ASP A 60 2.62 -5.52 -30.41
C ASP A 60 1.13 -5.93 -30.35
N THR A 61 0.83 -7.23 -30.37
CA THR A 61 -0.54 -7.74 -30.24
C THR A 61 -0.96 -8.04 -28.80
N LYS A 62 -0.02 -7.98 -27.85
CA LYS A 62 -0.23 -8.33 -26.44
C LYS A 62 0.09 -7.16 -25.51
N THR A 63 -0.59 -7.11 -24.38
CA THR A 63 -0.35 -6.12 -23.31
C THR A 63 0.79 -6.53 -22.37
N THR A 64 1.50 -7.62 -22.67
CA THR A 64 2.61 -8.14 -21.87
C THR A 64 3.85 -7.27 -22.03
N PRO A 65 4.67 -7.11 -20.97
CA PRO A 65 5.84 -6.25 -21.04
C PRO A 65 6.90 -6.80 -22.00
N SER A 66 7.43 -5.91 -22.86
CA SER A 66 8.47 -6.25 -23.83
C SER A 66 9.82 -6.58 -23.17
N CYS A 67 10.10 -6.02 -21.99
CA CYS A 67 11.26 -6.34 -21.17
C CYS A 67 10.80 -6.94 -19.84
N PHE A 68 11.30 -8.14 -19.52
CA PHE A 68 10.85 -8.94 -18.38
C PHE A 68 11.98 -9.75 -17.74
N TYR A 69 11.84 -10.11 -16.47
CA TYR A 69 12.79 -11.01 -15.80
C TYR A 69 12.69 -12.44 -16.36
N GLY A 70 13.82 -13.13 -16.60
CA GLY A 70 13.81 -14.53 -17.04
C GLY A 70 13.72 -15.55 -15.89
N ALA A 71 13.74 -16.84 -16.22
CA ALA A 71 13.43 -17.95 -15.32
C ALA A 71 14.48 -18.24 -14.23
N ILE A 72 15.64 -17.57 -14.24
CA ILE A 72 16.62 -17.62 -13.15
C ILE A 72 16.89 -16.19 -12.68
N GLY A 73 16.53 -15.92 -11.43
CA GLY A 73 16.91 -14.71 -10.71
C GLY A 73 15.91 -13.56 -10.79
N THR A 74 14.60 -13.80 -10.69
CA THR A 74 13.74 -12.76 -10.13
C THR A 74 14.25 -12.44 -8.73
N PRO A 75 14.74 -11.21 -8.46
CA PRO A 75 15.15 -10.85 -7.13
C PRO A 75 13.97 -11.03 -6.18
N GLY A 76 14.21 -11.73 -5.08
CA GLY A 76 13.22 -12.01 -4.05
C GLY A 76 13.90 -11.95 -2.69
N TYR A 77 13.16 -12.27 -1.64
CA TYR A 77 13.72 -12.35 -0.30
C TYR A 77 13.74 -13.79 0.18
N GLU A 78 14.65 -14.13 1.06
CA GLU A 78 14.72 -15.41 1.75
C GLU A 78 14.58 -15.20 3.24
N LEU A 79 13.75 -16.00 3.88
CA LEU A 79 13.54 -15.96 5.32
C LEU A 79 14.63 -16.76 6.05
N TYR A 80 15.24 -16.09 7.02
CA TYR A 80 16.20 -16.66 7.94
C TYR A 80 15.61 -16.60 9.34
N ASN A 81 15.50 -17.77 9.98
CA ASN A 81 15.12 -17.95 11.38
C ASN A 81 13.79 -17.29 11.76
N MET A 82 12.67 -17.87 11.29
CA MET A 82 11.36 -17.52 11.85
C MET A 82 11.28 -18.03 13.29
N VAL A 83 11.15 -17.11 14.24
CA VAL A 83 11.01 -17.40 15.67
C VAL A 83 9.61 -17.07 16.14
N GLU A 84 9.11 -17.89 17.05
CA GLU A 84 7.85 -17.63 17.73
C GLU A 84 8.02 -16.51 18.77
N THR A 85 7.07 -15.58 18.83
CA THR A 85 7.03 -14.50 19.82
C THR A 85 5.80 -14.66 20.73
N ALA A 86 5.68 -13.80 21.75
CA ALA A 86 4.52 -13.79 22.64
C ALA A 86 3.20 -13.51 21.89
N THR A 87 3.27 -12.82 20.75
CA THR A 87 2.10 -12.32 20.00
C THR A 87 1.98 -12.91 18.59
N GLY A 88 3.01 -13.60 18.08
CA GLY A 88 3.01 -14.17 16.74
C GLY A 88 4.37 -14.75 16.36
N PHE A 89 5.02 -14.16 15.35
CA PHE A 89 6.30 -14.58 14.80
C PHE A 89 7.18 -13.39 14.40
N SER A 90 8.49 -13.61 14.36
CA SER A 90 9.48 -12.63 13.89
C SER A 90 10.56 -13.35 13.08
N GLY A 91 11.12 -12.69 12.08
CA GLY A 91 12.21 -13.25 11.28
C GLY A 91 12.99 -12.19 10.51
N VAL A 92 14.09 -12.62 9.89
CA VAL A 92 14.93 -11.75 9.05
C VAL A 92 14.79 -12.19 7.62
N LEU A 93 14.62 -11.24 6.70
CA LEU A 93 14.59 -11.50 5.27
C LEU A 93 15.87 -10.96 4.63
N ASN A 94 16.60 -11.78 3.87
CA ASN A 94 17.72 -11.30 3.06
C ASN A 94 17.36 -11.36 1.59
N LEU A 95 17.73 -10.34 0.82
CA LEU A 95 17.57 -10.32 -0.62
C LEU A 95 18.37 -11.47 -1.24
N SER A 96 17.72 -12.32 -2.01
CA SER A 96 18.35 -13.36 -2.83
C SER A 96 18.34 -12.99 -4.30
N GLY A 97 19.39 -13.39 -5.02
CA GLY A 97 19.59 -13.05 -6.42
C GLY A 97 20.24 -11.69 -6.66
N VAL A 98 20.28 -11.27 -7.93
CA VAL A 98 20.83 -9.97 -8.34
C VAL A 98 19.71 -8.94 -8.26
N GLY A 99 19.78 -8.07 -7.25
CA GLY A 99 18.85 -6.94 -7.12
C GLY A 99 18.88 -6.01 -8.34
N SER A 100 17.95 -5.06 -8.38
CA SER A 100 17.85 -4.04 -9.42
C SER A 100 18.20 -2.66 -8.89
N THR A 101 18.75 -1.80 -9.75
CA THR A 101 18.96 -0.38 -9.46
C THR A 101 17.86 0.52 -10.01
N ILE A 102 16.89 -0.05 -10.75
CA ILE A 102 15.74 0.68 -11.28
C ILE A 102 14.89 1.15 -10.09
N TYR A 103 14.54 2.44 -10.08
CA TYR A 103 13.87 3.12 -8.96
C TYR A 103 14.64 3.10 -7.63
N GLY A 104 15.96 2.84 -7.68
CA GLY A 104 16.83 2.80 -6.52
C GLY A 104 17.35 1.39 -6.19
N LYS A 105 18.31 1.33 -5.26
CA LYS A 105 18.88 0.06 -4.78
C LYS A 105 17.88 -0.66 -3.88
N ASP A 106 17.82 -1.98 -4.00
CA ASP A 106 17.10 -2.84 -3.06
C ASP A 106 17.68 -2.75 -1.65
N ILE A 107 16.81 -2.79 -0.65
CA ILE A 107 17.21 -2.90 0.75
C ILE A 107 17.48 -4.38 1.02
N THR A 108 18.73 -4.74 1.19
CA THR A 108 19.15 -6.15 1.15
C THR A 108 18.79 -6.96 2.40
N LYS A 109 18.45 -6.30 3.51
CA LYS A 109 18.13 -6.95 4.79
C LYS A 109 16.89 -6.32 5.40
N LEU A 110 15.82 -7.09 5.50
CA LEU A 110 14.55 -6.67 6.09
C LEU A 110 14.26 -7.47 7.37
N SER A 111 13.39 -6.92 8.22
CA SER A 111 12.77 -7.62 9.33
C SER A 111 11.32 -7.88 8.97
N VAL A 112 10.81 -9.07 9.28
CA VAL A 112 9.39 -9.39 9.22
C VAL A 112 8.87 -9.69 10.62
N GLU A 113 7.73 -9.10 10.96
CA GLU A 113 7.00 -9.32 12.20
C GLU A 113 5.55 -9.64 11.86
N VAL A 114 5.05 -10.72 12.44
CA VAL A 114 3.67 -11.17 12.29
C VAL A 114 3.05 -11.14 13.68
N THR A 115 1.99 -10.36 13.85
CA THR A 115 1.30 -10.17 15.12
C THR A 115 -0.15 -10.63 14.98
N PHE A 116 -0.59 -11.48 15.89
CA PHE A 116 -1.99 -11.89 15.98
C PHE A 116 -2.71 -10.92 16.91
N GLU A 117 -3.09 -9.75 16.36
CA GLU A 117 -3.68 -8.65 17.13
C GLU A 117 -4.95 -9.09 17.87
N THR A 118 -5.82 -9.82 17.17
CA THR A 118 -7.01 -10.47 17.76
C THR A 118 -7.29 -11.80 17.06
N ALA A 119 -8.35 -12.48 17.47
CA ALA A 119 -8.84 -13.68 16.77
C ALA A 119 -9.21 -13.40 15.29
N ASP A 120 -9.47 -12.14 14.92
CA ASP A 120 -9.91 -11.74 13.59
C ASP A 120 -9.00 -10.75 12.87
N ILE A 121 -7.99 -10.21 13.56
CA ILE A 121 -7.07 -9.21 12.99
C ILE A 121 -5.65 -9.77 13.04
N ALA A 122 -5.04 -9.90 11.87
CA ALA A 122 -3.63 -10.21 11.71
C ALA A 122 -2.89 -8.95 11.25
N ARG A 123 -1.69 -8.73 11.78
CA ARG A 123 -0.79 -7.68 11.32
C ARG A 123 0.50 -8.31 10.80
N VAL A 124 0.97 -7.87 9.64
CA VAL A 124 2.26 -8.26 9.06
C VAL A 124 3.05 -7.00 8.73
N LYS A 125 4.17 -6.81 9.42
CA LYS A 125 5.04 -5.66 9.27
C LYS A 125 6.38 -6.09 8.67
N ILE A 126 6.79 -5.48 7.57
CA ILE A 126 8.10 -5.68 6.94
C ILE A 126 8.83 -4.34 6.88
N THR A 127 10.01 -4.26 7.49
CA THR A 127 10.83 -3.04 7.63
C THR A 127 12.27 -3.27 7.18
N ASP A 128 13.03 -2.19 6.96
CA ASP A 128 14.49 -2.28 6.89
C ASP A 128 15.02 -2.70 8.27
N ALA A 129 15.82 -3.78 8.32
CA ALA A 129 16.37 -4.30 9.58
C ALA A 129 17.54 -3.47 10.12
N THR A 130 18.01 -2.51 9.34
CA THR A 130 19.26 -1.77 9.57
C THR A 130 18.99 -0.29 9.85
N ASN A 131 18.03 0.31 9.16
CA ASN A 131 17.70 1.71 9.29
C ASN A 131 16.21 1.90 9.60
N ALA A 132 15.90 2.79 10.53
CA ALA A 132 14.53 3.24 10.73
C ALA A 132 14.03 3.94 9.47
N ARG A 133 12.80 3.61 9.06
CA ARG A 133 12.10 4.23 7.95
C ARG A 133 10.85 4.96 8.46
N TRP A 134 10.26 5.78 7.60
CA TRP A 134 9.01 6.44 7.94
C TRP A 134 7.91 5.41 8.23
N GLU A 135 7.26 5.58 9.38
CA GLU A 135 6.07 4.84 9.79
C GLU A 135 5.00 5.85 10.21
N VAL A 136 3.73 5.53 9.97
CA VAL A 136 2.63 6.39 10.43
C VAL A 136 2.65 6.42 11.97
N PRO A 137 2.90 7.58 12.60
CA PRO A 137 3.21 7.63 14.01
C PRO A 137 2.00 7.26 14.87
N GLU A 138 2.27 6.49 15.93
CA GLU A 138 1.28 6.08 16.94
C GLU A 138 0.66 7.30 17.66
N SER A 139 1.39 8.42 17.73
CA SER A 139 0.92 9.66 18.34
C SER A 139 -0.18 10.37 17.55
N LEU A 140 -0.36 10.04 16.26
CA LEU A 140 -1.44 10.57 15.43
C LEU A 140 -2.63 9.61 15.36
N ILE A 141 -2.35 8.31 15.30
CA ILE A 141 -3.36 7.25 15.27
C ILE A 141 -2.95 6.23 16.33
N GLU A 142 -3.55 6.34 17.51
CA GLU A 142 -3.37 5.36 18.58
C GLU A 142 -3.97 4.03 18.13
N ARG A 143 -3.21 2.94 18.29
CA ARG A 143 -3.57 1.61 17.83
C ARG A 143 -3.50 0.63 18.99
N PRO A 144 -4.45 -0.31 19.10
CA PRO A 144 -4.31 -1.41 20.04
C PRO A 144 -3.15 -2.31 19.61
N HIS A 145 -2.44 -2.85 20.60
CA HIS A 145 -1.38 -3.84 20.38
C HIS A 145 -1.68 -5.09 21.19
N ALA A 146 -1.60 -6.26 20.54
CA ALA A 146 -1.63 -7.52 21.26
C ALA A 146 -0.46 -7.61 22.26
N THR A 147 -0.75 -8.17 23.43
CA THR A 147 0.25 -8.50 24.46
C THR A 147 0.53 -10.01 24.53
N ALA A 148 -0.39 -10.82 24.00
CA ALA A 148 -0.27 -12.27 23.89
C ALA A 148 -1.08 -12.79 22.68
N LYS A 149 -0.76 -13.98 22.19
CA LYS A 149 -1.55 -14.67 21.17
C LYS A 149 -2.99 -14.95 21.65
N PRO A 150 -4.01 -14.80 20.78
CA PRO A 150 -5.34 -15.28 21.08
C PRO A 150 -5.36 -16.81 21.20
N ALA A 151 -6.25 -17.36 22.02
CA ALA A 151 -6.39 -18.81 22.21
C ALA A 151 -6.73 -19.56 20.90
N SER A 152 -7.42 -18.87 19.99
CA SER A 152 -7.73 -19.34 18.64
C SER A 152 -7.90 -18.15 17.69
N THR A 153 -7.64 -18.36 16.41
CA THR A 153 -7.81 -17.38 15.33
C THR A 153 -8.80 -17.89 14.29
N ASN A 154 -9.50 -16.98 13.62
CA ASN A 154 -10.36 -17.25 12.46
C ASN A 154 -9.57 -17.26 11.13
N TYR A 155 -8.26 -17.02 11.22
CA TYR A 155 -7.30 -17.10 10.13
C TYR A 155 -6.11 -17.99 10.52
N LYS A 156 -5.40 -18.51 9.53
CA LYS A 156 -4.17 -19.28 9.66
C LYS A 156 -3.07 -18.57 8.88
N PHE A 157 -1.95 -18.31 9.55
CA PHE A 157 -0.74 -17.82 8.89
C PHE A 157 0.10 -19.01 8.39
N SER A 158 0.54 -18.92 7.15
CA SER A 158 1.47 -19.87 6.52
C SER A 158 2.49 -19.12 5.68
N PHE A 159 3.70 -19.67 5.54
CA PHE A 159 4.79 -19.02 4.82
C PHE A 159 5.66 -20.04 4.08
N THR A 160 6.35 -19.57 3.05
CA THR A 160 7.45 -20.26 2.37
C THR A 160 8.74 -19.52 2.69
N GLU A 161 9.85 -20.22 2.94
CA GLU A 161 11.10 -19.59 3.35
C GLU A 161 11.89 -18.98 2.17
N SER A 162 12.08 -19.75 1.09
CA SER A 162 12.84 -19.33 -0.09
C SER A 162 12.14 -19.74 -1.40
N PRO A 163 11.81 -18.77 -2.27
CA PRO A 163 11.70 -17.33 -1.97
C PRO A 163 10.52 -17.06 -1.01
N PHE A 164 10.69 -16.08 -0.14
CA PHE A 164 9.76 -15.72 0.92
C PHE A 164 8.42 -15.28 0.35
N SER A 165 7.37 -15.90 0.85
CA SER A 165 5.98 -15.55 0.61
C SER A 165 5.16 -15.92 1.84
N PHE A 166 4.00 -15.31 2.01
CA PHE A 166 3.07 -15.70 3.06
C PHE A 166 1.63 -15.67 2.60
N GLU A 167 0.81 -16.44 3.31
CA GLU A 167 -0.62 -16.49 3.08
C GLU A 167 -1.37 -16.54 4.43
N LEU A 168 -2.34 -15.66 4.56
CA LEU A 168 -3.36 -15.68 5.60
C LEU A 168 -4.62 -16.33 5.02
N THR A 169 -5.00 -17.48 5.57
CA THR A 169 -6.14 -18.27 5.09
C THR A 169 -7.25 -18.29 6.13
N ARG A 170 -8.50 -18.08 5.74
CA ARG A 170 -9.67 -18.22 6.60
C ARG A 170 -9.84 -19.66 7.07
N VAL A 171 -10.03 -19.87 8.37
CA VAL A 171 -10.13 -21.22 8.96
C VAL A 171 -11.43 -21.93 8.56
N SER A 172 -12.54 -21.20 8.46
CA SER A 172 -13.87 -21.79 8.26
C SER A 172 -14.10 -22.39 6.87
N ASP A 173 -13.45 -21.86 5.83
CA ASP A 173 -13.68 -22.25 4.43
C ASP A 173 -12.39 -22.45 3.62
N GLY A 174 -11.21 -22.21 4.21
CA GLY A 174 -9.93 -22.35 3.54
C GLY A 174 -9.62 -21.27 2.49
N ARG A 175 -10.38 -20.17 2.42
CA ARG A 175 -10.14 -19.10 1.44
C ARG A 175 -8.95 -18.23 1.81
N SER A 176 -8.18 -17.78 0.81
CA SER A 176 -7.13 -16.78 0.99
C SER A 176 -7.73 -15.42 1.38
N LEU A 177 -7.28 -14.84 2.49
CA LEU A 177 -7.62 -13.48 2.92
C LEU A 177 -6.60 -12.46 2.41
N PHE A 178 -5.34 -12.88 2.37
CA PHE A 178 -4.24 -12.10 1.84
C PHE A 178 -3.08 -13.03 1.53
N LYS A 179 -2.48 -12.87 0.35
CA LYS A 179 -1.35 -13.68 -0.08
C LYS A 179 -0.27 -12.80 -0.68
N LEU A 180 0.77 -12.53 0.09
CA LEU A 180 1.97 -11.86 -0.41
C LEU A 180 2.75 -12.86 -1.26
N ASP A 181 2.95 -12.55 -2.53
CA ASP A 181 3.79 -13.37 -3.40
C ASP A 181 5.29 -13.14 -3.13
N ASN A 182 6.10 -13.94 -3.82
CA ASN A 182 7.55 -13.91 -3.68
C ASN A 182 8.26 -12.84 -4.55
N SER A 183 7.50 -11.94 -5.18
CA SER A 183 8.00 -10.96 -6.16
C SER A 183 7.91 -9.51 -5.66
N PHE A 184 7.66 -9.31 -4.37
CA PHE A 184 7.59 -7.97 -3.79
C PHE A 184 8.95 -7.24 -3.87
N ILE A 185 8.87 -5.93 -4.05
CA ILE A 185 10.01 -5.03 -4.17
C ILE A 185 10.06 -4.14 -2.93
N PHE A 186 11.24 -3.99 -2.35
CA PHE A 186 11.46 -3.14 -1.18
C PHE A 186 12.71 -2.27 -1.38
N LYS A 187 12.50 -1.02 -1.81
CA LYS A 187 13.53 0.00 -2.03
C LYS A 187 13.23 1.24 -1.20
N ASP A 188 14.15 2.20 -1.20
CA ASP A 188 13.99 3.42 -0.41
C ASP A 188 12.78 4.28 -0.83
N GLN A 189 12.53 4.43 -2.13
CA GLN A 189 11.44 5.27 -2.67
C GLN A 189 10.50 4.51 -3.62
N TYR A 190 10.58 3.18 -3.62
CA TYR A 190 9.69 2.34 -4.40
C TYR A 190 9.48 1.01 -3.68
N LEU A 191 8.28 0.82 -3.15
CA LEU A 191 7.85 -0.48 -2.69
C LEU A 191 6.78 -1.00 -3.63
N GLN A 192 6.72 -2.31 -3.80
CA GLN A 192 5.66 -2.95 -4.55
C GLN A 192 5.34 -4.29 -3.92
N PHE A 193 4.06 -4.57 -3.74
CA PHE A 193 3.59 -5.90 -3.40
C PHE A 193 2.18 -6.09 -3.93
N ALA A 194 1.74 -7.33 -4.00
CA ALA A 194 0.39 -7.63 -4.44
C ALA A 194 -0.19 -8.81 -3.65
N THR A 195 -1.51 -8.82 -3.59
CA THR A 195 -2.31 -9.99 -3.17
C THR A 195 -3.16 -10.49 -4.33
N TYR A 196 -3.54 -11.76 -4.27
CA TYR A 196 -4.47 -12.35 -5.22
C TYR A 196 -5.91 -11.94 -4.92
N ILE A 197 -6.71 -11.88 -5.97
CA ILE A 197 -8.14 -11.59 -5.93
C ILE A 197 -8.90 -12.80 -6.44
N ASP A 198 -9.87 -13.26 -5.66
CA ASP A 198 -10.71 -14.39 -6.05
C ASP A 198 -11.54 -14.07 -7.29
N ALA A 199 -11.72 -15.06 -8.16
CA ALA A 199 -12.65 -14.94 -9.29
C ALA A 199 -14.07 -14.60 -8.79
N GLY A 200 -14.66 -13.53 -9.35
CA GLY A 200 -15.98 -13.05 -8.94
C GLY A 200 -15.99 -12.21 -7.66
N ALA A 201 -14.82 -11.88 -7.10
CA ALA A 201 -14.74 -10.93 -5.99
C ALA A 201 -15.25 -9.55 -6.39
N THR A 202 -15.97 -8.90 -5.47
CA THR A 202 -16.32 -7.49 -5.57
C THR A 202 -15.53 -6.71 -4.54
N THR A 203 -14.71 -5.76 -5.00
CA THR A 203 -13.83 -4.96 -4.15
C THR A 203 -14.41 -3.56 -3.91
N PHE A 204 -14.29 -3.04 -2.69
CA PHE A 204 -14.74 -1.72 -2.26
C PHE A 204 -13.62 -0.99 -1.51
N GLY A 205 -13.68 0.35 -1.42
CA GLY A 205 -12.71 1.16 -0.68
C GLY A 205 -11.76 1.94 -1.58
N LEU A 206 -10.50 2.09 -1.14
CA LEU A 206 -9.44 2.84 -1.84
C LEU A 206 -9.83 4.29 -2.15
N GLY A 207 -10.41 4.99 -1.16
CA GLY A 207 -10.81 6.39 -1.30
C GLY A 207 -9.64 7.37 -1.12
N GLU A 208 -9.75 8.62 -1.53
CA GLU A 208 -10.95 9.29 -2.04
C GLU A 208 -10.90 9.53 -3.55
N SER A 209 -11.99 9.20 -4.23
CA SER A 209 -12.20 9.54 -5.65
C SER A 209 -13.69 9.49 -5.98
N ALA A 210 -14.17 10.37 -6.86
CA ALA A 210 -15.53 10.32 -7.36
C ALA A 210 -15.73 9.13 -8.31
N ARG A 211 -16.77 8.32 -8.06
CA ARG A 211 -17.09 7.10 -8.83
C ARG A 211 -18.60 6.97 -9.00
N LEU A 212 -19.01 6.38 -10.13
CA LEU A 212 -20.42 6.03 -10.38
C LEU A 212 -20.84 4.73 -9.68
N SER A 213 -19.88 3.93 -9.24
CA SER A 213 -20.09 2.69 -8.50
C SER A 213 -19.18 2.67 -7.27
N GLN A 214 -19.70 2.14 -6.16
CA GLN A 214 -18.90 1.86 -4.96
C GLN A 214 -17.96 0.68 -5.18
N ALA A 215 -18.37 -0.29 -6.01
CA ALA A 215 -17.53 -1.40 -6.40
C ALA A 215 -16.44 -0.93 -7.36
N ILE A 216 -15.21 -1.32 -7.05
CA ILE A 216 -14.03 -1.01 -7.83
C ILE A 216 -14.00 -1.89 -9.08
N ARG A 217 -13.82 -1.26 -10.23
CA ARG A 217 -13.72 -1.96 -11.50
C ARG A 217 -12.30 -2.50 -11.69
N SER A 218 -12.18 -3.75 -12.12
CA SER A 218 -10.91 -4.31 -12.57
C SER A 218 -10.33 -3.53 -13.78
N GLY A 219 -9.01 -3.56 -13.92
CA GLY A 219 -8.27 -2.81 -14.93
C GLY A 219 -8.11 -1.32 -14.60
N THR A 220 -8.25 -0.94 -13.33
CA THR A 220 -8.15 0.46 -12.88
C THR A 220 -6.95 0.67 -11.96
N THR A 221 -6.42 1.89 -11.98
CA THR A 221 -5.40 2.37 -11.05
C THR A 221 -6.03 3.42 -10.13
N HIS A 222 -5.86 3.25 -8.83
CA HIS A 222 -6.28 4.19 -7.80
C HIS A 222 -5.06 4.86 -7.19
N THR A 223 -4.85 6.11 -7.56
CA THR A 223 -3.84 6.95 -6.93
C THR A 223 -4.36 7.45 -5.59
N LEU A 224 -3.58 7.27 -4.52
CA LEU A 224 -3.83 7.83 -3.20
C LEU A 224 -2.77 8.90 -2.94
N TRP A 225 -3.19 10.15 -3.15
CA TRP A 225 -2.43 11.35 -2.87
C TRP A 225 -3.41 12.50 -2.68
N ALA A 226 -3.48 13.06 -1.47
CA ALA A 226 -4.41 14.13 -1.15
C ALA A 226 -4.19 15.34 -2.08
N VAL A 227 -5.25 15.76 -2.78
CA VAL A 227 -5.23 16.91 -3.68
C VAL A 227 -6.57 17.65 -3.64
N ASP A 228 -6.51 18.97 -3.71
CA ASP A 228 -7.70 19.79 -3.91
C ASP A 228 -8.20 19.61 -5.36
N ARG A 229 -9.27 18.82 -5.51
CA ARG A 229 -9.87 18.51 -6.80
C ARG A 229 -11.36 18.29 -6.65
N THR A 230 -12.15 18.96 -7.49
CA THR A 230 -13.61 18.79 -7.54
C THR A 230 -14.04 17.39 -8.01
N ALA A 231 -15.17 16.91 -7.47
CA ALA A 231 -15.75 15.60 -7.73
C ALA A 231 -16.23 15.35 -9.16
N MET A 232 -16.14 16.35 -10.06
CA MET A 232 -16.49 16.16 -11.47
C MET A 232 -15.46 15.32 -12.26
N PHE A 233 -14.25 15.16 -11.72
CA PHE A 233 -13.18 14.37 -12.32
C PHE A 233 -13.22 12.92 -11.80
N PHE A 234 -14.04 12.09 -12.44
CA PHE A 234 -14.20 10.68 -12.05
C PHE A 234 -12.89 9.89 -12.08
N GLY A 235 -12.71 9.02 -11.09
CA GLY A 235 -11.58 8.09 -11.00
C GLY A 235 -10.23 8.73 -10.65
N GLN A 236 -10.19 10.02 -10.34
CA GLN A 236 -8.97 10.72 -9.93
C GLN A 236 -8.89 10.83 -8.41
N ASN A 237 -7.67 10.93 -7.88
CA ASN A 237 -7.41 11.21 -6.47
C ASN A 237 -8.00 12.57 -6.06
N MET A 238 -8.49 12.64 -4.82
CA MET A 238 -9.12 13.82 -4.23
C MET A 238 -8.55 14.10 -2.83
N TYR A 239 -9.36 14.59 -1.89
CA TYR A 239 -8.92 15.18 -0.63
C TYR A 239 -8.35 14.13 0.35
N GLY A 240 -8.96 12.95 0.42
CA GLY A 240 -8.58 11.86 1.30
C GLY A 240 -7.71 10.77 0.66
N SER A 241 -7.01 10.00 1.49
CA SER A 241 -6.22 8.82 1.08
C SER A 241 -6.40 7.70 2.11
N PHE A 242 -7.08 6.62 1.69
CA PHE A 242 -7.49 5.51 2.53
C PHE A 242 -7.06 4.19 1.87
N PRO A 243 -5.83 3.71 2.14
CA PRO A 243 -5.28 2.46 1.61
C PRO A 243 -5.90 1.22 2.28
N TYR A 244 -7.23 1.19 2.34
CA TYR A 244 -8.06 0.12 2.89
C TYR A 244 -9.03 -0.37 1.82
N TYR A 245 -9.19 -1.69 1.74
CA TYR A 245 -10.19 -2.30 0.89
C TYR A 245 -10.99 -3.37 1.63
N LEU A 246 -12.20 -3.59 1.16
CA LEU A 246 -13.09 -4.68 1.57
C LEU A 246 -13.43 -5.50 0.34
N GLN A 247 -13.40 -6.82 0.47
CA GLN A 247 -13.78 -7.75 -0.58
C GLN A 247 -14.95 -8.62 -0.18
N MET A 248 -15.90 -8.75 -1.10
CA MET A 248 -17.01 -9.68 -1.03
C MET A 248 -16.79 -10.81 -2.02
N VAL A 249 -16.80 -12.05 -1.53
CA VAL A 249 -16.61 -13.24 -2.35
C VAL A 249 -17.60 -14.30 -1.87
N ASN A 250 -18.50 -14.76 -2.74
CA ASN A 250 -19.51 -15.78 -2.44
C ASN A 250 -20.28 -15.57 -1.11
N GLY A 251 -20.66 -14.32 -0.82
CA GLY A 251 -21.43 -13.95 0.38
C GLY A 251 -20.61 -13.75 1.66
N THR A 252 -19.30 -14.04 1.64
CA THR A 252 -18.38 -13.77 2.76
C THR A 252 -17.52 -12.53 2.48
N ALA A 253 -17.24 -11.75 3.52
CA ALA A 253 -16.37 -10.60 3.43
C ALA A 253 -14.94 -10.93 3.90
N HIS A 254 -13.98 -10.08 3.55
CA HIS A 254 -12.74 -9.84 4.29
C HIS A 254 -12.23 -8.43 3.92
N GLY A 255 -11.17 -7.96 4.54
CA GLY A 255 -10.53 -6.71 4.12
C GLY A 255 -9.06 -6.67 4.49
N ALA A 256 -8.36 -5.70 3.94
CA ALA A 256 -7.01 -5.38 4.37
C ALA A 256 -6.72 -3.89 4.24
N MET A 257 -5.76 -3.42 5.02
CA MET A 257 -5.24 -2.06 4.99
C MET A 257 -3.71 -2.08 4.95
N LEU A 258 -3.11 -1.15 4.21
CA LEU A 258 -1.71 -0.79 4.34
C LEU A 258 -1.58 0.49 5.18
N MET A 259 -1.02 0.41 6.38
CA MET A 259 -0.71 1.57 7.23
C MET A 259 0.53 2.31 6.68
N ASN A 260 0.32 3.09 5.63
CA ASN A 260 1.35 3.86 4.93
C ASN A 260 0.72 5.16 4.41
N SER A 261 1.41 6.29 4.60
CA SER A 261 0.91 7.62 4.22
C SER A 261 1.67 8.25 3.05
N ASN A 262 2.59 7.53 2.42
CA ASN A 262 3.26 7.98 1.21
C ASN A 262 2.28 7.93 0.02
N GLY A 263 2.55 8.74 -1.01
CA GLY A 263 1.83 8.63 -2.27
C GLY A 263 1.93 7.22 -2.83
N MET A 264 0.81 6.69 -3.32
CA MET A 264 0.79 5.32 -3.83
C MET A 264 -0.21 5.15 -4.94
N ASP A 265 0.12 4.26 -5.87
CA ASP A 265 -0.86 3.69 -6.78
C ASP A 265 -1.29 2.30 -6.28
N ILE A 266 -2.59 2.02 -6.37
CA ILE A 266 -3.15 0.71 -6.12
C ILE A 266 -3.87 0.24 -7.37
N GLN A 267 -3.39 -0.83 -7.98
CA GLN A 267 -3.87 -1.35 -9.26
C GLN A 267 -4.67 -2.61 -9.04
N LEU A 268 -5.94 -2.60 -9.45
CA LEU A 268 -6.79 -3.79 -9.44
C LEU A 268 -6.84 -4.39 -10.85
N SER A 269 -6.46 -5.66 -10.96
CA SER A 269 -6.72 -6.52 -12.11
C SER A 269 -7.70 -7.63 -11.74
N ASP A 270 -8.05 -8.48 -12.70
CA ASP A 270 -8.97 -9.61 -12.45
C ASP A 270 -8.40 -10.64 -11.48
N GLU A 271 -7.07 -10.67 -11.33
CA GLU A 271 -6.36 -11.67 -10.54
C GLU A 271 -5.63 -11.08 -9.33
N ARG A 272 -5.33 -9.77 -9.32
CA ARG A 272 -4.39 -9.18 -8.35
C ARG A 272 -4.78 -7.76 -7.94
N LEU A 273 -4.50 -7.43 -6.68
CA LEU A 273 -4.47 -6.06 -6.17
C LEU A 273 -3.02 -5.71 -5.81
N THR A 274 -2.45 -4.76 -6.55
CA THR A 274 -1.03 -4.39 -6.45
C THR A 274 -0.87 -3.01 -5.85
N PHE A 275 -0.15 -2.91 -4.74
CA PHE A 275 0.20 -1.66 -4.07
C PHE A 275 1.59 -1.19 -4.51
N LYS A 276 1.73 0.10 -4.80
CA LYS A 276 2.98 0.74 -5.24
C LYS A 276 3.24 2.05 -4.48
N PRO A 277 3.51 2.02 -3.16
CA PRO A 277 3.84 3.22 -2.41
C PRO A 277 5.27 3.70 -2.68
N ILE A 278 5.46 5.02 -2.70
CA ILE A 278 6.74 5.67 -2.98
C ILE A 278 7.63 5.87 -1.74
N GLY A 279 7.43 5.06 -0.70
CA GLY A 279 8.20 5.15 0.54
C GLY A 279 7.56 4.40 1.71
N GLY A 280 8.15 4.59 2.89
CA GLY A 280 7.67 3.98 4.13
C GLY A 280 8.02 2.50 4.24
N ILE A 281 7.11 1.70 4.79
CA ILE A 281 7.25 0.26 5.05
C ILE A 281 6.00 -0.51 4.58
N PHE A 282 6.04 -1.85 4.68
CA PHE A 282 4.82 -2.65 4.65
C PHE A 282 4.34 -2.82 6.08
N ASP A 283 3.20 -2.22 6.42
CA ASP A 283 2.53 -2.44 7.70
C ASP A 283 1.07 -2.82 7.41
N LEU A 284 0.85 -4.11 7.21
CA LEU A 284 -0.37 -4.68 6.68
C LEU A 284 -1.27 -5.16 7.82
N TYR A 285 -2.53 -4.74 7.80
CA TYR A 285 -3.57 -5.30 8.65
C TYR A 285 -4.54 -6.09 7.77
N VAL A 286 -4.87 -7.31 8.16
CA VAL A 286 -5.80 -8.19 7.47
C VAL A 286 -6.95 -8.53 8.42
N PHE A 287 -8.18 -8.31 7.94
CA PHE A 287 -9.41 -8.37 8.69
C PHE A 287 -10.23 -9.59 8.25
N ALA A 288 -10.34 -10.59 9.14
CA ALA A 288 -10.98 -11.87 8.87
C ALA A 288 -12.48 -11.88 9.16
N GLY A 289 -13.14 -10.73 9.39
CA GLY A 289 -14.59 -10.67 9.57
C GLY A 289 -15.36 -11.34 8.43
N SER A 290 -16.42 -12.10 8.73
CA SER A 290 -17.17 -12.87 7.73
C SER A 290 -18.27 -12.06 7.01
N SER A 291 -18.61 -10.88 7.54
CA SER A 291 -19.59 -9.95 6.96
C SER A 291 -18.97 -8.56 6.76
N PRO A 292 -19.49 -7.71 5.85
CA PRO A 292 -18.95 -6.37 5.65
C PRO A 292 -18.91 -5.53 6.92
N ALA A 293 -19.96 -5.63 7.75
CA ALA A 293 -20.04 -4.91 9.02
C ALA A 293 -18.94 -5.37 10.00
N ALA A 294 -18.64 -6.67 10.06
CA ALA A 294 -17.57 -7.19 10.91
C ALA A 294 -16.19 -6.71 10.44
N VAL A 295 -15.96 -6.66 9.12
CA VAL A 295 -14.70 -6.14 8.56
C VAL A 295 -14.52 -4.66 8.89
N VAL A 296 -15.57 -3.84 8.73
CA VAL A 296 -15.53 -2.41 9.10
C VAL A 296 -15.37 -2.21 10.61
N ASP A 297 -16.02 -3.05 11.42
CA ASP A 297 -15.83 -3.05 12.87
C ASP A 297 -14.36 -3.27 13.22
N GLN A 298 -13.73 -4.31 12.66
CA GLN A 298 -12.31 -4.62 12.86
C GLN A 298 -11.37 -3.52 12.37
N TYR A 299 -11.64 -2.95 11.19
CA TYR A 299 -10.87 -1.81 10.67
C TYR A 299 -10.88 -0.63 11.65
N THR A 300 -12.06 -0.25 12.16
CA THR A 300 -12.19 0.87 13.11
C THR A 300 -11.68 0.55 14.51
N GLN A 301 -11.45 -0.73 14.87
CA GLN A 301 -10.68 -1.06 16.08
C GLN A 301 -9.22 -0.61 15.94
N ILE A 302 -8.66 -0.63 14.73
CA ILE A 302 -7.26 -0.24 14.47
C ILE A 302 -7.13 1.26 14.25
N VAL A 303 -7.96 1.86 13.38
CA VAL A 303 -7.81 3.29 13.03
C VAL A 303 -8.55 4.25 13.96
N GLY A 304 -9.23 3.72 14.98
CA GLY A 304 -10.08 4.48 15.89
C GLY A 304 -11.55 4.39 15.54
N ARG A 305 -12.38 4.25 16.58
CA ARG A 305 -13.84 4.25 16.44
C ARG A 305 -14.33 5.65 16.06
N PRO A 306 -15.37 5.78 15.21
CA PRO A 306 -15.97 7.07 14.94
C PRO A 306 -16.38 7.79 16.24
N MET A 307 -16.05 9.08 16.34
CA MET A 307 -16.42 9.88 17.49
C MET A 307 -17.95 10.04 17.57
N MET A 308 -18.49 10.04 18.79
CA MET A 308 -19.90 10.36 18.98
C MET A 308 -20.14 11.83 18.59
N MET A 309 -21.02 12.04 17.62
CA MET A 309 -21.36 13.37 17.14
C MET A 309 -22.36 14.05 18.09
N PRO A 310 -22.25 15.38 18.35
CA PRO A 310 -23.23 16.09 19.15
C PRO A 310 -24.60 16.08 18.44
N TYR A 311 -25.69 15.96 19.21
CA TYR A 311 -27.02 15.72 18.63
C TYR A 311 -27.44 16.77 17.59
N TRP A 312 -27.12 18.05 17.81
CA TRP A 312 -27.45 19.15 16.90
C TRP A 312 -26.80 19.00 15.51
N SER A 313 -25.66 18.31 15.40
CA SER A 313 -24.96 18.16 14.11
C SER A 313 -25.63 17.15 13.18
N LEU A 314 -26.66 16.46 13.65
CA LEU A 314 -27.51 15.57 12.85
C LEU A 314 -28.71 16.33 12.25
N GLY A 315 -28.91 17.58 12.66
CA GLY A 315 -29.95 18.46 12.16
C GLY A 315 -29.65 19.02 10.77
N PHE A 316 -30.50 19.93 10.30
CA PHE A 316 -30.29 20.55 8.99
C PHE A 316 -29.28 21.70 9.08
N HIS A 317 -28.30 21.72 8.17
CA HIS A 317 -27.25 22.72 8.09
C HIS A 317 -27.41 23.53 6.80
N ASN A 318 -27.37 24.85 6.90
CA ASN A 318 -27.37 25.74 5.74
C ASN A 318 -26.02 26.47 5.65
N CYS A 319 -25.38 26.42 4.48
CA CYS A 319 -24.11 27.07 4.19
C CYS A 319 -24.11 27.61 2.75
N LYS A 320 -23.36 28.68 2.51
CA LYS A 320 -23.13 29.24 1.19
C LYS A 320 -21.83 30.06 1.20
N TYR A 321 -21.03 29.89 0.16
CA TYR A 321 -20.03 30.89 -0.23
C TYR A 321 -20.69 32.04 -1.00
N GLY A 322 -20.48 33.27 -0.54
CA GLY A 322 -20.97 34.51 -1.12
C GLY A 322 -22.12 35.10 -0.33
N TYR A 323 -22.10 35.02 1.00
CA TYR A 323 -22.93 35.88 1.84
C TYR A 323 -22.35 37.30 1.84
N THR A 324 -23.16 38.31 1.49
CA THR A 324 -22.66 39.68 1.35
C THR A 324 -22.54 40.45 2.66
N GLY A 325 -23.08 39.92 3.75
CA GLY A 325 -23.02 40.50 5.09
C GLY A 325 -24.01 39.86 6.05
N ILE A 326 -23.92 40.23 7.32
CA ILE A 326 -24.71 39.61 8.41
C ILE A 326 -26.22 39.71 8.19
N LYS A 327 -26.71 40.81 7.59
CA LYS A 327 -28.13 40.99 7.28
C LYS A 327 -28.67 39.92 6.33
N GLN A 328 -27.90 39.53 5.33
CA GLN A 328 -28.32 38.47 4.40
C GLN A 328 -28.41 37.12 5.12
N VAL A 329 -27.52 36.87 6.08
CA VAL A 329 -27.56 35.66 6.92
C VAL A 329 -28.81 35.66 7.80
N GLU A 330 -29.13 36.79 8.44
CA GLU A 330 -30.35 36.97 9.24
C GLU A 330 -31.62 36.75 8.41
N GLU A 331 -31.67 37.28 7.19
CA GLU A 331 -32.78 37.08 6.25
C GLU A 331 -32.95 35.61 5.88
N VAL A 332 -31.86 34.86 5.64
CA VAL A 332 -31.93 33.42 5.38
C VAL A 332 -32.51 32.69 6.59
N VAL A 333 -32.00 32.94 7.79
CA VAL A 333 -32.49 32.29 9.02
C VAL A 333 -33.97 32.61 9.27
N ALA A 334 -34.37 33.87 9.12
CA ALA A 334 -35.77 34.29 9.23
C ALA A 334 -36.65 33.62 8.16
N GLY A 335 -36.11 33.40 6.96
CA GLY A 335 -36.78 32.65 5.89
C GLY A 335 -37.07 31.20 6.24
N TYR A 336 -36.10 30.47 6.81
CA TYR A 336 -36.32 29.11 7.32
C TYR A 336 -37.42 29.08 8.39
N ALA A 337 -37.36 30.01 9.35
CA ALA A 337 -38.36 30.12 10.42
C ALA A 337 -39.77 30.42 9.86
N ALA A 338 -39.89 31.39 8.95
CA ALA A 338 -41.16 31.74 8.32
C ALA A 338 -41.75 30.61 7.46
N ALA A 339 -40.89 29.81 6.81
CA ALA A 339 -41.28 28.66 6.02
C ALA A 339 -41.56 27.40 6.86
N GLY A 340 -41.27 27.41 8.16
CA GLY A 340 -41.41 26.24 9.03
C GLY A 340 -40.44 25.11 8.70
N ILE A 341 -39.27 25.42 8.11
CA ILE A 341 -38.22 24.44 7.80
C ILE A 341 -37.23 24.41 8.97
N PRO A 342 -36.98 23.25 9.61
CA PRO A 342 -35.98 23.14 10.68
C PRO A 342 -34.59 23.57 10.21
N LEU A 343 -33.89 24.35 11.04
CA LEU A 343 -32.52 24.77 10.83
C LEU A 343 -31.78 24.70 12.17
N ASP A 344 -30.89 23.73 12.32
CA ASP A 344 -30.09 23.54 13.54
C ASP A 344 -28.80 24.36 13.49
N THR A 345 -28.20 24.51 12.30
CA THR A 345 -26.92 25.22 12.14
C THR A 345 -26.87 26.09 10.89
N GLN A 346 -26.61 27.39 11.08
CA GLN A 346 -26.24 28.31 10.00
C GLN A 346 -24.71 28.46 9.96
N TRP A 347 -24.14 28.27 8.78
CA TRP A 347 -22.72 28.42 8.51
C TRP A 347 -22.44 29.70 7.73
N MET A 348 -21.28 30.29 7.95
CA MET A 348 -20.75 31.36 7.10
C MET A 348 -19.43 30.85 6.53
N ASP A 349 -19.29 30.92 5.21
CA ASP A 349 -18.02 30.63 4.54
C ASP A 349 -17.02 31.77 4.79
N ILE A 350 -15.88 31.76 4.10
CA ILE A 350 -14.77 32.73 4.25
C ILE A 350 -15.17 34.22 4.09
N ASP A 351 -16.40 34.52 3.64
CA ASP A 351 -16.94 35.88 3.48
C ASP A 351 -16.98 36.68 4.79
N TYR A 352 -17.14 36.01 5.94
CA TYR A 352 -17.20 36.72 7.22
C TYR A 352 -15.86 37.34 7.63
N MET A 353 -14.76 36.85 7.04
CA MET A 353 -13.40 37.16 7.47
C MET A 353 -12.91 38.49 6.88
N GLN A 354 -12.08 39.21 7.64
CA GLN A 354 -11.37 40.37 7.11
C GLN A 354 -10.28 39.92 6.12
N ASN A 355 -10.55 40.11 4.82
CA ASN A 355 -9.65 39.68 3.73
C ASN A 355 -9.28 38.19 3.80
N TYR A 356 -10.25 37.31 4.09
CA TYR A 356 -10.08 35.85 4.13
C TYR A 356 -9.03 35.35 5.14
N LYS A 357 -8.84 36.09 6.24
CA LYS A 357 -7.93 35.73 7.33
C LYS A 357 -8.69 35.07 8.47
N ASP A 358 -8.22 33.90 8.90
CA ASP A 358 -8.75 33.21 10.08
C ASP A 358 -8.76 34.12 11.31
N PHE A 359 -9.75 33.90 12.18
CA PHE A 359 -9.94 34.60 13.45
C PHE A 359 -10.15 36.12 13.32
N THR A 360 -10.67 36.58 12.19
CA THR A 360 -11.05 37.98 11.97
C THR A 360 -12.50 38.09 11.53
N LEU A 361 -13.10 39.26 11.74
CA LEU A 361 -14.41 39.63 11.22
C LEU A 361 -14.26 40.84 10.30
N ASP A 362 -14.92 40.83 9.15
CA ASP A 362 -14.99 42.00 8.28
C ASP A 362 -15.77 43.12 8.99
N SER A 363 -15.08 44.19 9.36
CA SER A 363 -15.64 45.29 10.15
C SER A 363 -16.80 46.05 9.48
N THR A 364 -17.04 45.85 8.19
CA THR A 364 -18.11 46.52 7.43
C THR A 364 -19.33 45.62 7.24
N ASN A 365 -19.12 44.41 6.72
CA ASN A 365 -20.20 43.50 6.33
C ASN A 365 -20.58 42.52 7.45
N PHE A 366 -19.63 42.21 8.35
CA PHE A 366 -19.80 41.32 9.50
C PHE A 366 -19.26 41.97 10.78
N PRO A 367 -19.76 43.16 11.16
CA PRO A 367 -19.31 43.84 12.38
C PRO A 367 -19.63 43.02 13.63
N GLN A 368 -18.85 43.23 14.68
CA GLN A 368 -18.99 42.57 15.98
C GLN A 368 -20.32 42.91 16.68
#